data_AF-A0A5N8YQ23-F1
#
_entry.id   AF-A0A5N8YQ23-F1
#
_cell.length_a   1.000
_cell.length_b   1.000
_cell.length_c   1.000
_cell.angle_alpha   90.00
_cell.angle_beta   90.00
_cell.angle_gamma   90.00
#
_symmetry.space_group_name_H-M   'P 1'
#
loop_
_entity.id
_entity.type
_entity.pdbx_description
1 polymer ?
#
loop_
_entity_poly.entity_id
_entity_poly.type
_entity_poly.pdbx_seq_one_letter_code
_entity_poly.pdbx_strand_id
1 'polypeptide(L)'
;MEATCVTHVGVCVRDMSESLKFYRDALGMKVIGEKLTDITEGGTQIARLDNYALERNTRHWVSLAYGEGLTPTLTLTSHPGEKSDGGPILLDQVA
;
A
#
# COMPACT_ATOMS: atom_id res chain seq x y z
N MET A 1 -20.40 9.26 -16.42
CA MET A 1 -19.43 9.89 -15.48
C MET A 1 -18.06 9.50 -15.99
N GLU A 2 -17.22 10.46 -16.34
CA GLU A 2 -15.86 10.20 -16.83
C GLU A 2 -14.87 10.31 -15.68
N ALA A 3 -13.89 9.41 -15.62
CA ALA A 3 -12.82 9.48 -14.64
C ALA A 3 -11.89 10.65 -15.00
N THR A 4 -11.60 11.52 -14.03
CA THR A 4 -10.81 12.75 -14.26
C THR A 4 -9.36 12.63 -13.80
N CYS A 5 -9.06 11.77 -12.83
CA CYS A 5 -7.71 11.52 -12.36
C CYS A 5 -7.58 10.22 -11.56
N VAL A 6 -6.34 9.75 -11.42
CA VAL A 6 -5.95 8.79 -10.38
C VAL A 6 -5.46 9.59 -9.17
N THR A 7 -6.09 9.39 -8.01
CA THR A 7 -5.72 10.10 -6.78
C THR A 7 -4.56 9.43 -6.05
N HIS A 8 -4.48 8.11 -6.14
CA HIS A 8 -3.41 7.32 -5.53
C HIS A 8 -3.24 5.97 -6.21
N VAL A 9 -2.04 5.42 -6.11
CA VAL A 9 -1.70 4.06 -6.50
C VAL A 9 -1.37 3.28 -5.23
N GLY A 10 -2.08 2.18 -4.98
CA GLY A 10 -1.84 1.28 -3.85
C GLY A 10 -0.95 0.11 -4.25
N VAL A 11 0.11 -0.18 -3.48
CA VAL A 11 1.00 -1.32 -3.70
C VAL A 11 1.20 -2.08 -2.39
N CYS A 12 1.00 -3.40 -2.43
CA CYS A 12 1.34 -4.26 -1.31
C CYS A 12 2.84 -4.60 -1.34
N VAL A 13 3.52 -4.42 -0.21
CA VAL A 13 4.95 -4.68 -0.05
C VAL A 13 5.17 -5.68 1.06
N ARG A 14 6.21 -6.51 0.90
CA ARG A 14 6.59 -7.52 1.89
C ARG A 14 7.11 -6.88 3.17
N ASP A 15 7.97 -5.89 3.04
CA ASP A 15 8.63 -5.21 4.15
C ASP A 15 8.51 -3.70 3.96
N MET A 16 7.81 -3.05 4.89
CA MET A 16 7.60 -1.60 4.85
C MET A 16 8.91 -0.84 5.11
N SER A 17 9.72 -1.30 6.06
CA SER A 17 10.97 -0.63 6.44
C SER A 17 11.94 -0.62 5.27
N GLU A 18 12.12 -1.77 4.62
CA GLU A 18 12.99 -1.90 3.45
C GLU A 18 12.46 -1.07 2.27
N SER A 19 11.14 -1.09 2.04
CA SER A 19 10.53 -0.30 0.97
C SER A 19 10.73 1.21 1.19
N LEU A 20 10.64 1.69 2.43
CA LEU A 20 10.84 3.11 2.73
C LEU A 20 12.29 3.55 2.51
N LYS A 21 13.29 2.69 2.71
CA LYS A 21 14.67 3.03 2.33
C LYS A 21 14.78 3.36 0.85
N PHE A 22 14.03 2.67 0.01
CA PHE A 22 13.99 2.97 -1.41
C PHE A 22 13.17 4.23 -1.70
N TYR A 23 11.87 4.23 -1.40
CA TYR A 23 10.98 5.32 -1.83
C TYR A 23 11.21 6.64 -1.11
N ARG A 24 11.40 6.61 0.22
CA ARG A 24 11.63 7.83 1.01
C ARG A 24 13.08 8.26 0.93
N ASP A 25 14.02 7.36 1.20
CA ASP A 25 15.43 7.77 1.38
C ASP A 25 16.18 7.88 0.06
N ALA A 26 16.06 6.91 -0.85
CA ALA A 26 16.77 6.94 -2.13
C ALA A 26 16.10 7.85 -3.18
N LEU A 27 14.76 7.81 -3.28
CA LEU A 27 14.02 8.63 -4.25
C LEU A 27 13.57 9.99 -3.69
N GLY A 28 13.69 10.22 -2.38
CA GLY A 28 13.37 11.50 -1.76
C GLY A 28 11.87 11.79 -1.55
N MET A 29 10.99 10.79 -1.74
CA MET A 29 9.54 10.97 -1.51
C MET A 29 9.24 11.31 -0.05
N LYS A 30 8.14 12.02 0.18
CA LYS A 30 7.70 12.46 1.51
C LYS A 30 6.56 11.59 2.02
N VAL A 31 6.68 11.14 3.26
CA VAL A 31 5.58 10.49 3.97
C VAL A 31 4.53 11.55 4.30
N ILE A 32 3.31 11.36 3.81
CA ILE A 32 2.18 12.27 4.02
C ILE A 32 1.08 11.65 4.88
N GLY A 33 1.19 10.36 5.20
CA GLY A 33 0.29 9.67 6.10
C GLY A 33 0.79 8.28 6.43
N GLU A 34 0.52 7.82 7.64
CA GLU A 34 0.88 6.49 8.12
C GLU A 34 -0.12 6.04 9.19
N LYS A 35 -0.55 4.78 9.13
CA LYS A 35 -1.33 4.18 10.22
C LYS A 35 -1.13 2.67 10.25
N LEU A 36 -0.96 2.15 11.47
CA LEU A 36 -1.20 0.75 11.79
C LEU A 36 -2.68 0.61 12.11
N THR A 37 -3.41 -0.13 11.29
CA THR A 37 -4.85 -0.31 11.46
C THR A 37 -5.11 -1.67 12.08
N ASP A 38 -5.73 -1.66 13.25
CA ASP A 38 -6.36 -2.84 13.82
C ASP A 38 -7.65 -3.16 13.06
N ILE A 39 -7.98 -4.45 13.01
CA ILE A 39 -9.14 -5.04 12.32
C ILE A 39 -10.49 -4.40 12.64
N THR A 40 -10.60 -3.60 13.71
CA THR A 40 -11.81 -2.91 14.13
C THR A 40 -11.94 -1.47 13.59
N GLU A 41 -10.88 -0.87 13.05
CA GLU A 41 -10.80 0.58 12.79
C GLU A 41 -10.66 1.01 11.32
N GLY A 42 -10.76 0.08 10.37
CA GLY A 42 -10.78 0.38 8.95
C GLY A 42 -12.05 -0.16 8.34
N GLY A 43 -12.86 0.71 7.72
CA GLY A 43 -14.11 0.36 7.01
C GLY A 43 -14.03 -1.06 6.47
N THR A 44 -14.86 -1.91 7.08
CA THR A 44 -14.78 -3.36 7.22
C THR A 44 -13.82 -4.07 6.28
N GLN A 45 -12.98 -4.97 6.83
CA GLN A 45 -12.25 -5.98 6.05
C GLN A 45 -13.14 -6.66 4.99
N ILE A 46 -14.46 -6.73 5.20
CA ILE A 46 -15.47 -7.17 4.23
C ILE A 46 -15.33 -6.49 2.86
N ALA A 47 -15.05 -5.18 2.80
CA ALA A 47 -14.84 -4.47 1.54
C ALA A 47 -13.49 -4.76 0.85
N ARG A 48 -12.63 -5.55 1.50
CA ARG A 48 -11.25 -5.84 1.08
C ARG A 48 -10.87 -7.32 1.14
N LEU A 49 -11.82 -8.20 1.47
CA LEU A 49 -11.61 -9.66 1.46
C LEU A 49 -11.12 -10.12 0.09
N ASP A 50 -11.60 -9.47 -0.98
CA ASP A 50 -11.24 -9.81 -2.36
C ASP A 50 -9.96 -9.10 -2.85
N ASN A 51 -9.34 -8.22 -2.05
CA ASN A 51 -8.14 -7.49 -2.48
C ASN A 51 -6.85 -8.30 -2.33
N TYR A 52 -6.88 -9.36 -1.53
CA TYR A 52 -5.71 -10.16 -1.21
C TYR A 52 -6.05 -11.64 -1.32
N ALA A 53 -5.12 -12.42 -1.88
CA ALA A 53 -5.29 -13.88 -1.98
C ALA A 53 -5.30 -14.59 -0.61
N LEU A 54 -4.75 -13.95 0.43
CA LEU A 54 -4.72 -14.46 1.80
C LEU A 54 -5.54 -13.53 2.69
N GLU A 55 -6.24 -14.12 3.66
CA GLU A 55 -6.88 -13.36 4.74
C GLU A 55 -5.83 -12.62 5.55
N ARG A 56 -6.11 -11.36 5.88
CA ARG A 56 -5.20 -10.44 6.57
C ARG A 56 -5.83 -9.97 7.88
N ASN A 57 -5.04 -9.90 8.95
CA ASN A 57 -5.48 -9.49 10.29
C ASN A 57 -4.79 -8.22 10.78
N THR A 58 -3.72 -7.82 10.12
CA THR A 58 -2.93 -6.63 10.40
C THR A 58 -2.83 -5.82 9.12
N ARG A 59 -2.76 -4.50 9.24
CA ARG A 59 -2.44 -3.66 8.09
C ARG A 59 -1.67 -2.44 8.52
N HIS A 60 -0.47 -2.30 8.00
CA HIS A 60 0.31 -1.07 8.08
C HIS A 60 0.31 -0.40 6.72
N TRP A 61 -0.14 0.85 6.65
CA TRP A 61 -0.07 1.61 5.41
C TRP A 61 0.69 2.90 5.59
N VAL A 62 1.41 3.28 4.54
CA VAL A 62 2.17 4.53 4.44
C VAL A 62 1.87 5.16 3.10
N SER A 63 1.44 6.42 3.10
CA SER A 63 1.21 7.20 1.89
C SER A 63 2.38 8.15 1.65
N LEU A 64 2.86 8.18 0.41
CA LEU A 64 4.04 8.90 -0.05
C LEU A 64 3.67 9.82 -1.21
N ALA A 65 4.30 10.98 -1.29
CA ALA A 65 4.19 11.89 -2.43
C ALA A 65 5.58 12.40 -2.85
N TYR A 66 5.73 12.76 -4.13
CA TYR A 66 6.94 13.45 -4.60
C TYR A 66 7.08 14.86 -4.02
N GLY A 67 5.98 15.47 -3.59
CA GLY A 67 5.92 16.81 -3.02
C GLY A 67 4.56 17.06 -2.38
N GLU A 68 4.47 18.14 -1.60
CA GLU A 68 3.25 18.53 -0.92
C GLU A 68 2.12 18.82 -1.92
N GLY A 69 0.94 18.24 -1.68
CA GLY A 69 -0.24 18.42 -2.54
C GLY A 69 -0.16 17.77 -3.92
N LEU A 70 0.89 16.99 -4.23
CA LEU A 70 1.02 16.33 -5.53
C LEU A 70 0.25 15.00 -5.58
N THR A 71 -0.42 14.79 -6.73
CA THR A 71 -1.16 13.56 -7.07
C THR A 71 -0.57 12.94 -8.36
N PRO A 72 -0.59 11.61 -8.54
CA PRO A 72 -1.05 10.60 -7.58
C PRO A 72 -0.08 10.42 -6.41
N THR A 73 -0.61 10.06 -5.25
CA THR A 73 0.19 9.58 -4.13
C THR A 73 0.47 8.08 -4.30
N LEU A 74 1.57 7.59 -3.72
CA LEU A 74 1.89 6.17 -3.63
C LEU A 74 1.55 5.68 -2.24
N THR A 75 0.61 4.75 -2.12
CA THR A 75 0.26 4.13 -0.83
C THR A 75 0.83 2.73 -0.76
N LEU A 76 1.83 2.54 0.09
CA LEU A 76 2.38 1.23 0.42
C LEU A 76 1.51 0.58 1.50
N THR A 77 1.24 -0.71 1.39
CA THR A 77 0.59 -1.51 2.43
C THR A 77 1.42 -2.73 2.75
N SER A 78 1.53 -3.10 4.03
CA SER A 78 2.13 -4.36 4.48
C SER A 78 1.27 -5.00 5.57
N HIS A 79 1.56 -6.26 5.87
CA HIS A 79 0.86 -7.08 6.87
C HIS A 79 1.88 -7.62 7.89
N PRO A 80 2.29 -6.79 8.87
CA PRO A 80 3.34 -7.16 9.82
C PRO A 80 3.01 -8.42 10.62
N GLY A 81 3.98 -9.32 10.76
CA GLY A 81 3.80 -10.58 11.49
C GLY A 81 3.06 -11.67 10.71
N GLU A 82 2.56 -11.36 9.52
CA GLU A 82 1.90 -12.33 8.66
C GLU A 82 2.81 -12.82 7.53
N LYS A 83 2.54 -14.03 7.04
CA LYS A 83 3.30 -14.62 5.95
C LYS A 83 2.90 -13.96 4.62
N SER A 84 3.89 -13.53 3.84
CA SER A 84 3.69 -13.25 2.42
C SER A 84 3.65 -14.56 1.64
N ASP A 85 2.84 -14.64 0.60
CA ASP A 85 2.91 -15.71 -0.40
C ASP A 85 4.29 -15.79 -1.07
N GLY A 86 5.06 -14.68 -1.04
CA GLY A 86 6.44 -14.61 -1.49
C GLY A 86 6.58 -14.42 -3.00
N GLY A 87 5.46 -14.52 -3.74
CA GLY A 87 5.42 -14.26 -5.17
C GLY A 87 5.63 -12.77 -5.47
N PRO A 88 6.39 -12.42 -6.52
CA PRO A 88 6.44 -11.05 -7.00
C PRO A 88 5.09 -10.64 -7.60
N ILE A 89 4.77 -9.34 -7.54
CA ILE A 89 3.68 -8.78 -8.34
C ILE A 89 4.11 -8.88 -9.80
N LEU A 90 3.37 -9.65 -10.61
CA LEU A 90 3.64 -9.84 -12.03
C LEU A 90 2.98 -8.71 -12.83
N LEU A 91 3.78 -7.74 -13.27
CA LEU A 91 3.33 -6.55 -14.01
C LEU A 91 3.38 -6.75 -15.54
N ASP A 92 3.01 -7.92 -16.06
CA ASP A 92 2.68 -8.14 -17.50
C ASP A 92 2.06 -9.51 -17.80
N GLN A 93 2.02 -10.42 -16.82
CA GLN A 93 1.58 -11.79 -17.05
C GLN A 93 0.05 -11.84 -17.10
N VAL A 94 -0.49 -12.47 -18.13
CA VAL A 94 -1.92 -12.79 -18.22
C VAL A 94 -2.23 -13.76 -17.07
N ALA A 95 -3.20 -13.38 -16.24
CA ALA A 95 -3.70 -14.17 -15.11
C ALA A 95 -4.26 -15.53 -15.54
#